data_AF-A0A9E3SKW4-F1
#
_entry.id   AF-A0A9E3SKW4-F1
#
_cell.length_a   1.000
_cell.length_b   1.000
_cell.length_c   1.000
_cell.angle_alpha   90.00
_cell.angle_beta   90.00
_cell.angle_gamma   90.00
#
_symmetry.space_group_name_H-M   'P 1'
#
loop_
_entity.id
_entity.type
_entity.pdbx_description
1 polymer ?
#
loop_
_entity_poly.entity_id
_entity_poly.type
_entity_poly.pdbx_seq_one_letter_code
_entity_poly.pdbx_strand_id
1 'polypeptide(L)'
;MPKKLPEDLTNKIEDEIARHPDGVGMDDLHAALADIVSRRTLQRRLGELVEQKHVDTEGRGRGLRYRRRPKNIAVEITEQAHATDEIGGETYFPVSSAGREVLDYVRQPVQGRKPVGYNREFLEGYRPNETRYLPPDVRDHLHNIGRSPVGERPAGTYARDILGRLLIDLSWASSRLEGNTYTRLDTRNLIELGQAAEGKDRREAQMILNHKAAIELLVEQAEDIGFNPFTFFNLHALLSENLLADPSESGRLRQRIVEVSGTVFHPLGMPQQVEACFRMVLDKAQAIEDPFEQAFFIMVHIPYLQPFVDVNKRVSRLGANIPLIQRNLCPLSFIDVPERAYVEGTLGVYELTKVDLLRDVFVWAYERSCQRYMAIRETIADPDPMRLRYREVLIAVVAEIVKGRQSPGEAAVRAAAANLVPPVDLDRIVELALADLRDLHEGNVSRYRLRLSEYRNWQPLQQAGTP
;
A
#
# COMPACT_ATOMS: atom_id res chain seq x y z
N MET A 1 17.71 24.19 46.52
CA MET A 1 17.18 24.27 45.14
C MET A 1 17.68 23.06 44.36
N PRO A 2 16.83 22.26 43.71
CA PRO A 2 17.32 21.14 42.90
C PRO A 2 18.08 21.69 41.68
N LYS A 3 19.30 21.21 41.44
CA LYS A 3 20.08 21.55 40.23
C LYS A 3 19.24 21.19 39.01
N LYS A 4 18.90 22.17 38.16
CA LYS A 4 18.31 21.91 36.84
C LYS A 4 19.30 21.06 36.04
N LEU A 5 18.91 19.85 35.68
CA LEU A 5 19.70 18.99 34.81
C LEU A 5 19.61 19.55 33.37
N PRO A 6 20.71 19.48 32.58
CA PRO A 6 20.67 19.86 31.17
C PRO A 6 19.69 19.01 30.36
N GLU A 7 18.96 19.61 29.42
CA GLU A 7 18.06 18.89 28.49
C GLU A 7 18.82 17.94 27.56
N ASP A 8 20.11 18.20 27.33
CA ASP A 8 21.00 17.41 26.47
C ASP A 8 21.83 16.36 27.21
N LEU A 9 21.52 16.10 28.49
CA LEU A 9 22.30 15.20 29.35
C LEU A 9 22.43 13.78 28.77
N THR A 10 21.37 13.30 28.10
CA THR A 10 21.35 11.96 27.50
C THR A 10 22.34 11.85 26.35
N ASN A 11 22.39 12.84 25.46
CA ASN A 11 23.34 12.87 24.34
C ASN A 11 24.78 12.94 24.86
N LYS A 12 25.04 13.73 25.90
CA LYS A 12 26.37 13.83 26.52
C LYS A 12 26.84 12.53 27.14
N ILE A 13 25.94 11.75 27.75
CA ILE A 13 26.27 10.42 28.30
C ILE A 13 26.61 9.45 27.16
N GLU A 14 25.82 9.43 26.09
CA GLU A 14 26.08 8.57 24.93
C GLU A 14 27.38 8.95 24.20
N ASP A 15 27.65 10.24 24.03
CA ASP A 15 28.88 10.74 23.40
C ASP A 15 30.12 10.39 24.20
N GLU A 16 30.05 10.47 25.54
CA GLU A 16 31.16 10.08 26.41
C GLU A 16 31.43 8.57 26.33
N ILE A 17 30.38 7.74 26.32
CA ILE A 17 30.51 6.29 26.12
C ILE A 17 31.09 5.98 24.73
N ALA A 18 30.70 6.74 23.70
CA ALA A 18 31.20 6.56 22.33
C ALA A 18 32.70 6.85 22.18
N ARG A 19 33.30 7.66 23.07
CA ARG A 19 34.76 7.92 23.07
C ARG A 19 35.58 6.75 23.61
N HIS A 20 34.94 5.73 24.17
CA HIS A 20 35.59 4.54 24.72
C HIS A 20 35.12 3.27 24.00
N PRO A 21 35.74 2.89 22.85
CA PRO A 21 35.37 1.71 22.07
C PRO A 21 35.42 0.40 22.87
N ASP A 22 36.37 0.29 23.80
CA ASP A 22 36.52 -0.88 24.67
C ASP A 22 35.57 -0.88 25.88
N GLY A 23 34.73 0.16 26.02
CA GLY A 23 33.75 0.33 27.08
C GLY A 23 34.29 1.05 28.33
N VAL A 24 33.42 1.83 28.96
CA VAL A 24 33.75 2.71 30.09
C VAL A 24 33.10 2.23 31.39
N GLY A 25 33.83 2.27 32.50
CA GLY A 25 33.29 1.93 33.82
C GLY A 25 32.48 3.06 34.44
N MET A 26 31.62 2.74 35.41
CA MET A 26 30.79 3.74 36.10
C MET A 26 31.62 4.84 36.79
N ASP A 27 32.77 4.49 37.35
CA ASP A 27 33.60 5.44 38.09
C ASP A 27 34.32 6.41 37.13
N ASP A 28 34.83 5.91 36.00
CA ASP A 28 35.45 6.71 34.95
C ASP A 28 34.43 7.64 34.28
N LEU A 29 33.24 7.11 33.98
CA LEU A 29 32.15 7.88 33.38
C LEU A 29 31.61 8.96 34.34
N HIS A 30 31.55 8.66 35.64
CA HIS A 30 31.18 9.66 36.63
C HIS A 30 32.27 10.72 36.78
N ALA A 31 33.55 10.36 36.73
CA ALA A 31 34.65 11.32 36.79
C ALA A 31 34.61 12.30 35.61
N ALA A 32 34.32 11.81 34.40
CA ALA A 32 34.18 12.64 33.20
C ALA A 32 32.96 13.59 33.24
N LEU A 33 31.90 13.20 33.96
CA LEU A 33 30.63 13.95 34.01
C LEU A 33 30.32 14.52 35.42
N ALA A 34 31.33 14.61 36.30
CA ALA A 34 31.16 14.93 37.72
C ALA A 34 30.55 16.32 37.96
N ASP A 35 30.89 17.29 37.10
CA ASP A 35 30.40 18.66 37.17
C ASP A 35 28.97 18.82 36.62
N ILE A 36 28.48 17.81 35.89
CA ILE A 36 27.23 17.85 35.13
C ILE A 36 26.13 17.06 35.84
N VAL A 37 26.45 15.87 36.38
CA VAL A 37 25.47 14.93 36.93
C VAL A 37 26.00 14.17 38.14
N SER A 38 25.15 13.99 39.16
CA SER A 38 25.52 13.20 40.33
C SER A 38 25.59 11.71 40.00
N ARG A 39 26.46 10.96 40.69
CA ARG A 39 26.65 9.51 40.50
C ARG A 39 25.32 8.73 40.48
N ARG A 40 24.42 9.05 41.41
CA ARG A 40 23.10 8.41 41.53
C ARG A 40 22.19 8.71 40.33
N THR A 41 22.26 9.92 39.78
CA THR A 41 21.48 10.31 38.60
C THR A 41 22.05 9.68 37.34
N LEU A 42 23.37 9.61 37.22
CA LEU A 42 24.06 8.91 36.14
C LEU A 42 23.73 7.41 36.13
N GLN A 43 23.74 6.76 37.31
CA GLN A 43 23.30 5.36 37.44
C GLN A 43 21.86 5.13 36.97
N ARG A 44 20.94 6.02 37.36
CA ARG A 44 19.54 5.94 36.92
C ARG A 44 19.42 6.10 35.40
N ARG A 45 20.09 7.10 34.82
CA ARG A 45 20.07 7.37 33.38
C ARG A 45 20.72 6.26 32.56
N LEU A 46 21.81 5.67 33.04
CA LEU A 46 22.41 4.49 32.41
C LEU A 46 21.49 3.28 32.47
N GLY A 47 20.76 3.09 33.57
CA GLY A 47 19.72 2.07 33.66
C GLY A 47 18.64 2.26 32.59
N GLU A 48 18.13 3.48 32.43
CA GLU A 48 17.16 3.84 31.39
C GLU A 48 17.73 3.61 29.97
N LEU A 49 18.99 3.98 29.71
CA LEU A 49 19.63 3.79 28.41
C LEU A 49 19.91 2.33 28.06
N VAL A 50 20.19 1.50 29.07
CA VAL A 50 20.34 0.05 28.90
C VAL A 50 18.97 -0.60 28.64
N GLU A 51 17.94 -0.18 29.37
CA GLU A 51 16.56 -0.64 29.15
C GLU A 51 16.03 -0.26 27.76
N GLN A 52 16.34 0.96 27.30
CA GLN A 52 16.00 1.46 25.97
C GLN A 52 16.92 0.90 24.86
N LYS A 53 17.90 0.05 25.20
CA LYS A 53 18.86 -0.58 24.27
C LYS A 53 19.76 0.41 23.50
N HIS A 54 19.96 1.61 24.04
CA HIS A 54 20.90 2.60 23.51
C HIS A 54 22.36 2.30 23.92
N VAL A 55 22.54 1.65 25.07
CA VAL A 55 23.85 1.30 25.65
C VAL A 55 23.82 -0.18 26.08
N ASP A 56 24.84 -0.94 25.73
CA ASP A 56 25.03 -2.32 26.21
C ASP A 56 25.95 -2.35 27.44
N THR A 57 25.81 -3.39 28.26
CA THR A 57 26.69 -3.64 29.41
C THR A 57 27.45 -4.95 29.24
N GLU A 58 28.74 -4.94 29.53
CA GLU A 58 29.60 -6.11 29.50
C GLU A 58 30.32 -6.27 30.86
N GLY A 59 30.31 -7.48 31.43
CA GLY A 59 30.90 -7.78 32.73
C GLY A 59 29.93 -7.67 33.92
N ARG A 60 30.44 -7.83 35.15
CA ARG A 60 29.66 -7.76 36.40
C ARG A 60 30.43 -7.06 37.52
N GLY A 61 29.71 -6.41 38.44
CA GLY A 61 30.28 -5.76 39.62
C GLY A 61 31.25 -4.63 39.24
N ARG A 62 32.47 -4.64 39.80
CA ARG A 62 33.52 -3.65 39.49
C ARG A 62 34.09 -3.74 38.08
N GLY A 63 33.80 -4.82 37.35
CA GLY A 63 34.24 -5.01 35.96
C GLY A 63 33.17 -4.66 34.92
N LEU A 64 32.05 -4.06 35.31
CA LEU A 64 30.97 -3.69 34.39
C LEU A 64 31.38 -2.48 33.54
N ARG A 65 31.35 -2.66 32.22
CA ARG A 65 31.64 -1.62 31.23
C ARG A 65 30.40 -1.33 30.40
N TYR A 66 30.14 -0.04 30.16
CA TYR A 66 29.10 0.45 29.26
C TYR A 66 29.70 0.64 27.87
N ARG A 67 29.04 0.11 26.84
CA ARG A 67 29.43 0.27 25.44
C ARG A 67 28.26 0.79 24.62
N ARG A 68 28.57 1.60 23.61
CA ARG A 68 27.58 2.00 22.62
C ARG A 68 27.25 0.80 21.75
N ARG A 69 25.97 0.47 21.60
CA ARG A 69 25.56 -0.60 20.69
C ARG A 69 25.86 -0.17 19.24
N PRO A 70 26.60 -0.96 18.45
CA PRO A 70 26.71 -0.70 17.02
C PRO A 70 25.31 -0.79 16.42
N LYS A 71 24.87 0.26 15.73
CA LYS A 71 23.57 0.27 15.02
C LYS A 71 23.66 -0.68 13.81
N ASN A 72 23.56 -1.98 14.03
CA ASN A 72 23.02 -2.90 13.03
C ASN A 72 21.53 -2.60 12.95
N ILE A 73 21.09 -2.04 11.82
CA ILE A 73 19.67 -1.83 11.56
C ILE A 73 19.10 -3.19 11.18
N ALA A 74 18.44 -3.81 12.15
CA ALA A 74 17.61 -4.97 11.91
C ALA A 74 16.34 -4.48 11.19
N VAL A 75 16.12 -4.92 9.96
CA VAL A 75 14.83 -4.76 9.28
C VAL A 75 13.90 -5.75 9.95
N GLU A 76 13.00 -5.27 10.81
CA GLU A 76 12.08 -6.12 11.56
C GLU A 76 11.10 -6.82 10.58
N ILE A 77 11.19 -8.14 10.53
CA ILE A 77 10.02 -8.98 10.30
C ILE A 77 9.39 -9.14 11.68
N THR A 78 8.16 -8.67 11.88
CA THR A 78 7.44 -8.77 13.15
C THR A 78 7.40 -10.24 13.57
N GLU A 79 8.17 -10.62 14.58
CA GLU A 79 8.25 -12.00 15.11
C GLU A 79 7.04 -12.38 16.00
N GLN A 80 5.96 -11.58 16.01
CA GLN A 80 4.81 -11.83 16.89
C GLN A 80 3.92 -13.01 16.45
N ALA A 81 4.16 -13.64 15.30
CA ALA A 81 3.32 -14.74 14.80
C ALA A 81 3.64 -16.13 15.40
N HIS A 82 4.64 -16.29 16.27
CA HIS A 82 5.12 -17.61 16.70
C HIS A 82 4.68 -18.10 18.08
N ALA A 83 3.84 -17.37 18.85
CA ALA A 83 3.59 -17.75 20.24
C ALA A 83 2.14 -18.04 20.68
N THR A 84 1.06 -17.77 19.91
CA THR A 84 -0.30 -18.00 20.43
C THR A 84 -1.41 -18.46 19.48
N ASP A 85 -1.16 -18.84 18.23
CA ASP A 85 -2.25 -19.27 17.31
C ASP A 85 -2.20 -20.78 16.98
N GLU A 86 -2.35 -21.62 18.00
CA GLU A 86 -2.76 -23.03 17.81
C GLU A 86 -4.22 -23.30 18.18
N ILE A 87 -5.04 -22.28 18.46
CA ILE A 87 -6.48 -22.49 18.76
C ILE A 87 -7.34 -21.46 18.03
N GLY A 88 -7.56 -21.70 16.74
CA GLY A 88 -8.51 -20.96 15.91
C GLY A 88 -8.16 -21.17 14.45
N GLY A 89 -9.02 -21.85 13.69
CA GLY A 89 -8.76 -22.14 12.28
C GLY A 89 -8.64 -20.86 11.46
N GLU A 90 -7.42 -20.35 11.30
CA GLU A 90 -7.12 -19.35 10.29
C GLU A 90 -7.48 -19.96 8.93
N THR A 91 -8.38 -19.29 8.21
CA THR A 91 -8.71 -19.69 6.84
C THR A 91 -7.52 -19.36 5.96
N TYR A 92 -6.55 -20.28 5.89
CA TYR A 92 -5.39 -20.19 5.02
C TYR A 92 -5.83 -20.38 3.56
N PHE A 93 -5.28 -19.61 2.63
CA PHE A 93 -5.63 -19.75 1.22
C PHE A 93 -5.12 -21.09 0.64
N PRO A 94 -5.65 -21.56 -0.50
CA PRO A 94 -5.16 -22.76 -1.15
C PRO A 94 -3.66 -22.66 -1.50
N VAL A 95 -2.84 -23.56 -0.95
CA VAL A 95 -1.40 -23.61 -1.22
C VAL A 95 -1.12 -24.69 -2.26
N SER A 96 -0.32 -24.38 -3.27
CA SER A 96 0.16 -25.35 -4.25
C SER A 96 1.03 -26.43 -3.60
N SER A 97 1.21 -27.57 -4.26
CA SER A 97 2.09 -28.64 -3.75
C SER A 97 3.53 -28.14 -3.56
N ALA A 98 4.05 -27.36 -4.51
CA ALA A 98 5.37 -26.73 -4.41
C ALA A 98 5.44 -25.68 -3.29
N GLY A 99 4.37 -24.88 -3.12
CA GLY A 99 4.24 -23.93 -2.01
C GLY A 99 4.20 -24.62 -0.66
N ARG A 100 3.64 -25.84 -0.57
CA ARG A 100 3.57 -26.62 0.66
C ARG A 100 4.95 -27.07 1.14
N GLU A 101 5.82 -27.50 0.23
CA GLU A 101 7.21 -27.83 0.58
C GLU A 101 7.96 -26.62 1.17
N VAL A 102 7.76 -25.44 0.58
CA VAL A 102 8.34 -24.18 1.08
C VAL A 102 7.78 -23.86 2.46
N LEU A 103 6.46 -23.99 2.62
CA LEU A 103 5.75 -23.72 3.88
C LEU A 103 6.24 -24.62 5.01
N ASP A 104 6.40 -25.92 4.75
CA ASP A 104 6.86 -26.89 5.73
C ASP A 104 8.32 -26.61 6.16
N TYR A 105 9.16 -26.05 5.28
CA TYR A 105 10.51 -25.60 5.63
C TYR A 105 10.50 -24.32 6.48
N VAL A 106 9.82 -23.25 6.04
CA VAL A 106 9.87 -21.94 6.72
C VAL A 106 9.18 -21.94 8.07
N ARG A 107 8.29 -22.91 8.34
CA ARG A 107 7.66 -23.13 9.64
C ARG A 107 8.52 -23.87 10.65
N GLN A 108 9.69 -24.37 10.25
CA GLN A 108 10.65 -24.91 11.21
C GLN A 108 11.17 -23.78 12.12
N PRO A 109 11.52 -24.08 13.39
CA PRO A 109 12.20 -23.12 14.25
C PRO A 109 13.43 -22.53 13.54
N VAL A 110 13.75 -21.25 13.77
CA VAL A 110 14.91 -20.57 13.16
C VAL A 110 16.20 -21.38 13.28
N GLN A 111 16.36 -22.09 14.41
CA GLN A 111 17.55 -22.91 14.73
C GLN A 111 17.65 -24.19 13.88
N GLY A 112 16.54 -24.65 13.30
CA GLY A 112 16.50 -25.78 12.37
C GLY A 112 16.74 -25.37 10.91
N ARG A 113 16.71 -24.08 10.60
CA ARG A 113 16.89 -23.54 9.25
C ARG A 113 18.36 -23.22 8.99
N LYS A 114 18.81 -23.35 7.74
CA LYS A 114 20.23 -23.18 7.36
C LYS A 114 20.54 -21.73 6.99
N PRO A 115 21.55 -21.09 7.60
CA PRO A 115 22.02 -19.77 7.16
C PRO A 115 22.36 -19.74 5.68
N VAL A 116 21.89 -18.71 4.98
CA VAL A 116 22.07 -18.57 3.53
C VAL A 116 22.29 -17.12 3.15
N GLY A 117 23.19 -16.89 2.19
CA GLY A 117 23.47 -15.54 1.65
C GLY A 117 22.67 -15.25 0.38
N TYR A 118 22.79 -14.01 -0.10
CA TYR A 118 22.25 -13.62 -1.40
C TYR A 118 22.84 -14.48 -2.55
N ASN A 119 21.95 -15.17 -3.27
CA ASN A 119 22.28 -15.95 -4.46
C ASN A 119 22.11 -15.08 -5.72
N ARG A 120 23.22 -14.60 -6.25
CA ARG A 120 23.22 -13.76 -7.46
C ARG A 120 22.78 -14.53 -8.72
N GLU A 121 23.05 -15.83 -8.80
CA GLU A 121 22.65 -16.67 -9.94
C GLU A 121 21.12 -16.74 -10.08
N PHE A 122 20.37 -16.61 -8.98
CA PHE A 122 18.90 -16.57 -9.01
C PHE A 122 18.37 -15.37 -9.83
N LEU A 123 19.05 -14.23 -9.77
CA LEU A 123 18.73 -13.05 -10.59
C LEU A 123 19.31 -13.18 -12.01
N GLU A 124 20.58 -13.59 -12.12
CA GLU A 124 21.28 -13.65 -13.41
C GLU A 124 20.66 -14.69 -14.35
N GLY A 125 20.25 -15.84 -13.81
CA GLY A 125 19.63 -16.95 -14.54
C GLY A 125 18.22 -16.66 -15.06
N TYR A 126 17.51 -15.68 -14.49
CA TYR A 126 16.20 -15.27 -15.02
C TYR A 126 16.38 -14.55 -16.36
N ARG A 127 15.76 -15.06 -17.42
CA ARG A 127 15.76 -14.46 -18.75
C ARG A 127 14.36 -13.95 -19.08
N PRO A 128 14.15 -12.61 -19.21
CA PRO A 128 12.84 -12.04 -19.54
C PRO A 128 12.21 -12.74 -20.75
N ASN A 129 10.93 -13.06 -20.64
CA ASN A 129 10.10 -13.69 -21.66
C ASN A 129 10.47 -15.15 -22.04
N GLU A 130 11.65 -15.64 -21.64
CA GLU A 130 12.09 -17.04 -21.78
C GLU A 130 11.78 -17.86 -20.50
N THR A 131 12.28 -17.41 -19.35
CA THR A 131 11.96 -18.01 -18.03
C THR A 131 10.78 -17.27 -17.42
N ARG A 132 9.96 -17.97 -16.64
CA ARG A 132 8.76 -17.39 -16.02
C ARG A 132 8.57 -17.92 -14.60
N TYR A 133 8.21 -17.04 -13.68
CA TYR A 133 7.79 -17.41 -12.33
C TYR A 133 6.30 -17.73 -12.26
N LEU A 134 5.49 -17.07 -13.09
CA LEU A 134 4.07 -17.35 -13.25
C LEU A 134 3.83 -18.29 -14.45
N PRO A 135 3.28 -19.49 -14.20
CA PRO A 135 2.84 -20.40 -15.26
C PRO A 135 1.85 -19.73 -16.24
N PRO A 136 1.78 -20.18 -17.51
CA PRO A 136 0.87 -19.60 -18.50
C PRO A 136 -0.59 -19.57 -18.07
N ASP A 137 -1.09 -20.67 -17.51
CA ASP A 137 -2.46 -20.80 -17.00
C ASP A 137 -2.78 -19.80 -15.88
N VAL A 138 -1.82 -19.55 -14.99
CA VAL A 138 -1.95 -18.53 -13.94
C VAL A 138 -2.03 -17.14 -14.56
N ARG A 139 -1.17 -16.81 -15.54
CA ARG A 139 -1.21 -15.49 -16.19
C ARG A 139 -2.51 -15.28 -16.96
N ASP A 140 -2.96 -16.29 -17.70
CA ASP A 140 -4.24 -16.25 -18.43
C ASP A 140 -5.41 -16.00 -17.48
N HIS A 141 -5.43 -16.68 -16.32
CA HIS A 141 -6.41 -16.46 -15.26
C HIS A 141 -6.37 -15.02 -14.72
N LEU A 142 -5.19 -14.51 -14.37
CA LEU A 142 -5.01 -13.15 -13.85
C LEU A 142 -5.46 -12.09 -14.88
N HIS A 143 -5.16 -12.30 -16.16
CA HIS A 143 -5.67 -11.44 -17.24
C HIS A 143 -7.20 -11.49 -17.34
N ASN A 144 -7.81 -12.67 -17.23
CA ASN A 144 -9.26 -12.81 -17.33
C ASN A 144 -10.00 -12.07 -16.22
N ILE A 145 -9.50 -12.12 -14.98
CA ILE A 145 -10.15 -11.45 -13.83
C ILE A 145 -9.73 -9.98 -13.67
N GLY A 146 -8.55 -9.61 -14.18
CA GLY A 146 -7.96 -8.28 -14.01
C GLY A 146 -8.30 -7.27 -15.11
N ARG A 147 -8.85 -7.73 -16.24
CA ARG A 147 -9.23 -6.86 -17.36
C ARG A 147 -10.25 -5.81 -16.94
N SER A 148 -9.95 -4.53 -17.19
CA SER A 148 -10.95 -3.48 -17.10
C SER A 148 -11.95 -3.60 -18.25
N PRO A 149 -13.27 -3.62 -17.99
CA PRO A 149 -14.32 -3.73 -19.02
C PRO A 149 -14.38 -2.63 -20.09
N VAL A 150 -13.47 -1.66 -20.12
CA VAL A 150 -13.60 -0.47 -20.99
C VAL A 150 -12.34 -0.19 -21.81
N GLY A 151 -12.13 -0.99 -22.85
CA GLY A 151 -11.31 -0.68 -24.04
C GLY A 151 -9.90 -0.10 -23.82
N GLU A 152 -9.38 0.55 -24.87
CA GLU A 152 -8.11 1.28 -24.86
C GLU A 152 -8.30 2.67 -24.24
N ARG A 153 -8.36 2.76 -22.91
CA ARG A 153 -8.30 4.03 -22.18
C ARG A 153 -6.83 4.45 -21.93
N PRO A 154 -6.54 5.74 -21.70
CA PRO A 154 -5.21 6.20 -21.27
C PRO A 154 -4.72 5.46 -20.03
N ALA A 155 -3.40 5.34 -19.85
CA ALA A 155 -2.81 4.65 -18.72
C ALA A 155 -3.30 5.23 -17.38
N GLY A 156 -3.54 4.36 -16.39
CA GLY A 156 -4.00 4.73 -15.06
C GLY A 156 -5.47 5.13 -14.92
N THR A 157 -6.26 5.19 -16.01
CA THR A 157 -7.68 5.57 -15.92
C THR A 157 -8.47 4.63 -15.02
N TYR A 158 -8.24 3.31 -15.09
CA TYR A 158 -8.95 2.40 -14.19
C TYR A 158 -8.62 2.68 -12.71
N ALA A 159 -7.36 2.94 -12.39
CA ALA A 159 -6.94 3.26 -11.04
C ALA A 159 -7.48 4.62 -10.56
N ARG A 160 -7.61 5.61 -11.46
CA ARG A 160 -8.25 6.90 -11.18
C ARG A 160 -9.72 6.74 -10.81
N ASP A 161 -10.47 5.91 -11.56
CA ASP A 161 -11.90 5.66 -11.32
C ASP A 161 -12.16 5.09 -9.91
N ILE A 162 -11.19 4.35 -9.34
CA ILE A 162 -11.28 3.75 -7.99
C ILE A 162 -10.34 4.38 -6.96
N LEU A 163 -9.71 5.53 -7.27
CA LEU A 163 -8.57 6.07 -6.53
C LEU A 163 -8.86 6.25 -5.04
N GLY A 164 -9.99 6.86 -4.69
CA GLY A 164 -10.35 7.09 -3.28
C GLY A 164 -10.38 5.79 -2.47
N ARG A 165 -10.90 4.70 -3.05
CA ARG A 165 -10.92 3.40 -2.39
C ARG A 165 -9.55 2.72 -2.39
N LEU A 166 -8.82 2.82 -3.51
CA LEU A 166 -7.48 2.28 -3.64
C LEU A 166 -6.53 2.89 -2.59
N LEU A 167 -6.59 4.21 -2.39
CA LEU A 167 -5.82 4.92 -1.36
C LEU A 167 -6.06 4.33 0.02
N ILE A 168 -7.32 4.05 0.39
CA ILE A 168 -7.65 3.46 1.69
C ILE A 168 -7.18 2.01 1.78
N ASP A 169 -7.57 1.18 0.82
CA ASP A 169 -7.38 -0.27 0.89
C ASP A 169 -5.89 -0.64 0.81
N LEU A 170 -5.13 -0.06 -0.13
CA LEU A 170 -3.71 -0.35 -0.31
C LEU A 170 -2.84 0.29 0.78
N SER A 171 -3.11 1.53 1.21
CA SER A 171 -2.34 2.15 2.30
C SER A 171 -2.53 1.39 3.61
N TRP A 172 -3.76 0.97 3.92
CA TRP A 172 -4.04 0.17 5.10
C TRP A 172 -3.37 -1.21 5.02
N ALA A 173 -3.64 -1.98 3.96
CA ALA A 173 -3.18 -3.37 3.87
C ALA A 173 -1.66 -3.47 3.80
N SER A 174 -1.00 -2.63 2.98
CA SER A 174 0.46 -2.62 2.89
C SER A 174 1.14 -2.19 4.19
N SER A 175 0.54 -1.28 4.96
CA SER A 175 1.05 -0.90 6.29
C SER A 175 0.84 -2.02 7.31
N ARG A 176 -0.32 -2.68 7.29
CA ARG A 176 -0.63 -3.81 8.18
C ARG A 176 0.35 -4.97 8.00
N LEU A 177 0.78 -5.25 6.77
CA LEU A 177 1.81 -6.26 6.50
C LEU A 177 3.20 -5.94 7.09
N GLU A 178 3.40 -4.72 7.62
CA GLU A 178 4.59 -4.32 8.38
C GLU A 178 4.27 -4.11 9.87
N GLY A 179 3.18 -4.70 10.37
CA GLY A 179 2.79 -4.64 11.78
C GLY A 179 2.02 -3.38 12.21
N ASN A 180 1.57 -2.54 11.26
CA ASN A 180 0.77 -1.36 11.59
C ASN A 180 -0.61 -1.76 12.16
N THR A 181 -0.98 -1.17 13.29
CA THR A 181 -2.15 -1.53 14.08
C THR A 181 -3.37 -0.65 13.81
N TYR A 182 -3.31 0.26 12.83
CA TYR A 182 -4.47 1.04 12.41
C TYR A 182 -5.58 0.13 11.88
N THR A 183 -6.82 0.40 12.27
CA THR A 183 -7.94 -0.24 11.60
C THR A 183 -8.16 0.38 10.22
N ARG A 184 -8.91 -0.33 9.39
CA ARG A 184 -9.29 0.18 8.08
C ARG A 184 -10.15 1.45 8.18
N LEU A 185 -10.97 1.57 9.22
CA LEU A 185 -11.77 2.78 9.48
C LEU A 185 -10.89 3.95 9.91
N ASP A 186 -9.92 3.70 10.81
CA ASP A 186 -8.95 4.72 11.22
C ASP A 186 -8.15 5.24 10.02
N THR A 187 -7.73 4.33 9.14
CA THR A 187 -7.02 4.67 7.91
C THR A 187 -7.87 5.56 6.99
N ARG A 188 -9.16 5.25 6.85
CA ARG A 188 -10.09 6.10 6.10
C ARG A 188 -10.19 7.49 6.73
N ASN A 189 -10.43 7.58 8.04
CA ASN A 189 -10.56 8.86 8.73
C ASN A 189 -9.28 9.69 8.62
N LEU A 190 -8.11 9.06 8.69
CA LEU A 190 -6.82 9.71 8.50
C LEU A 190 -6.67 10.27 7.09
N ILE A 191 -6.99 9.48 6.05
CA ILE A 191 -6.83 9.88 4.65
C ILE A 191 -7.87 10.93 4.22
N GLU A 192 -9.13 10.76 4.59
CA GLU A 192 -10.24 11.60 4.13
C GLU A 192 -10.44 12.85 4.98
N LEU A 193 -10.22 12.76 6.30
CA LEU A 193 -10.53 13.83 7.26
C LEU A 193 -9.30 14.41 7.95
N GLY A 194 -8.11 13.85 7.71
CA GLY A 194 -6.88 14.23 8.42
C GLY A 194 -6.90 13.87 9.91
N GLN A 195 -7.77 12.96 10.33
CA GLN A 195 -7.98 12.60 11.73
C GLN A 195 -7.14 11.37 12.10
N ALA A 196 -6.07 11.58 12.87
CA ALA A 196 -5.28 10.49 13.43
C ALA A 196 -6.04 9.75 14.55
N ALA A 197 -5.84 8.44 14.65
CA ALA A 197 -6.48 7.63 15.68
C ALA A 197 -5.89 7.92 17.07
N GLU A 198 -6.76 8.09 18.06
CA GLU A 198 -6.35 8.34 19.44
C GLU A 198 -5.60 7.13 20.03
N GLY A 199 -4.52 7.41 20.76
CA GLY A 199 -3.71 6.39 21.44
C GLY A 199 -2.79 5.55 20.53
N LYS A 200 -2.71 5.86 19.23
CA LYS A 200 -1.81 5.18 18.27
C LYS A 200 -0.49 5.93 18.07
N ASP A 201 0.54 5.21 17.64
CA ASP A 201 1.84 5.83 17.37
C ASP A 201 1.74 6.75 16.12
N ARG A 202 2.35 7.93 16.21
CA ARG A 202 2.46 8.87 15.09
C ARG A 202 3.23 8.27 13.92
N ARG A 203 4.19 7.37 14.18
CA ARG A 203 4.92 6.64 13.13
C ARG A 203 4.00 5.77 12.29
N GLU A 204 2.98 5.17 12.90
CA GLU A 204 1.98 4.37 12.19
C GLU A 204 1.11 5.24 11.27
N ALA A 205 0.69 6.42 11.75
CA ALA A 205 -0.04 7.39 10.93
C ALA A 205 0.81 7.87 9.75
N GLN A 206 2.08 8.23 10.00
CA GLN A 206 3.02 8.65 8.96
C GLN A 206 3.20 7.57 7.90
N MET A 207 3.33 6.30 8.30
CA MET A 207 3.44 5.18 7.36
C MET A 207 2.24 5.12 6.40
N ILE A 208 1.01 5.34 6.88
CA ILE A 208 -0.19 5.35 6.05
C ILE A 208 -0.17 6.54 5.08
N LEU A 209 0.18 7.74 5.55
CA LEU A 209 0.28 8.93 4.72
C LEU A 209 1.37 8.81 3.65
N ASN A 210 2.49 8.17 3.97
CA ASN A 210 3.56 7.84 3.03
C ASN A 210 3.07 6.92 1.91
N HIS A 211 2.28 5.89 2.24
CA HIS A 211 1.65 5.03 1.23
C HIS A 211 0.65 5.81 0.37
N LYS A 212 -0.19 6.66 0.97
CA LYS A 212 -1.11 7.53 0.24
C LYS A 212 -0.37 8.35 -0.83
N ALA A 213 0.69 9.06 -0.44
CA ALA A 213 1.48 9.87 -1.37
C ALA A 213 2.16 9.04 -2.47
N ALA A 214 2.68 7.86 -2.12
CA ALA A 214 3.28 6.94 -3.11
C ALA A 214 2.25 6.40 -4.11
N ILE A 215 1.01 6.14 -3.68
CA ILE A 215 -0.07 5.69 -4.57
C ILE A 215 -0.51 6.84 -5.48
N GLU A 216 -0.65 8.06 -4.96
CA GLU A 216 -0.96 9.25 -5.77
C GLU A 216 0.07 9.44 -6.88
N LEU A 217 1.37 9.35 -6.56
CA LEU A 217 2.45 9.36 -7.57
C LEU A 217 2.22 8.33 -8.68
N LEU A 218 1.93 7.08 -8.33
CA LEU A 218 1.76 6.00 -9.31
C LEU A 218 0.55 6.22 -10.24
N VAL A 219 -0.54 6.78 -9.73
CA VAL A 219 -1.78 6.97 -10.49
C VAL A 219 -1.77 8.26 -11.30
N GLU A 220 -1.24 9.35 -10.74
CA GLU A 220 -1.16 10.66 -11.39
C GLU A 220 -0.11 10.67 -12.51
N GLN A 221 1.03 10.02 -12.29
CA GLN A 221 2.15 9.99 -13.24
C GLN A 221 2.26 8.65 -13.99
N ALA A 222 1.14 7.95 -14.20
CA ALA A 222 1.11 6.60 -14.77
C ALA A 222 1.87 6.47 -16.12
N GLU A 223 1.90 7.53 -16.93
CA GLU A 223 2.60 7.56 -18.24
C GLU A 223 4.11 7.76 -18.12
N ASP A 224 4.58 8.39 -17.02
CA ASP A 224 5.98 8.79 -16.82
C ASP A 224 6.76 7.81 -15.92
N ILE A 225 6.05 7.07 -15.07
CA ILE A 225 6.65 6.07 -14.18
C ILE A 225 7.10 4.82 -14.94
N GLY A 226 8.06 4.09 -14.39
CA GLY A 226 8.46 2.80 -14.94
C GLY A 226 9.49 2.07 -14.09
N PHE A 227 10.08 1.01 -14.63
CA PHE A 227 11.15 0.27 -13.97
C PHE A 227 12.50 0.94 -14.20
N ASN A 228 12.69 2.09 -13.57
CA ASN A 228 13.92 2.86 -13.65
C ASN A 228 14.33 3.39 -12.25
N PRO A 229 15.62 3.76 -12.06
CA PRO A 229 16.09 4.23 -10.75
C PRO A 229 15.33 5.45 -10.24
N PHE A 230 14.95 6.37 -11.11
CA PHE A 230 14.20 7.57 -10.71
C PHE A 230 12.88 7.22 -10.03
N THR A 231 12.06 6.36 -10.64
CA THR A 231 10.79 5.93 -10.06
C THR A 231 10.99 5.23 -8.72
N PHE A 232 11.93 4.28 -8.64
CA PHE A 232 12.14 3.49 -7.40
C PHE A 232 12.77 4.30 -6.26
N PHE A 233 13.64 5.28 -6.57
CA PHE A 233 14.16 6.21 -5.57
C PHE A 233 13.08 7.13 -5.04
N ASN A 234 12.19 7.67 -5.90
CA ASN A 234 11.08 8.50 -5.44
C ASN A 234 10.04 7.69 -4.66
N LEU A 235 9.73 6.46 -5.07
CA LEU A 235 8.90 5.56 -4.27
C LEU A 235 9.49 5.31 -2.89
N HIS A 236 10.78 5.01 -2.81
CA HIS A 236 11.47 4.86 -1.52
C HIS A 236 11.44 6.16 -0.72
N ALA A 237 11.67 7.32 -1.35
CA ALA A 237 11.66 8.60 -0.67
C ALA A 237 10.30 8.91 -0.02
N LEU A 238 9.20 8.74 -0.76
CA LEU A 238 7.84 8.91 -0.25
C LEU A 238 7.52 7.89 0.85
N LEU A 239 7.87 6.62 0.64
CA LEU A 239 7.54 5.57 1.61
C LEU A 239 8.35 5.66 2.93
N SER A 240 9.53 6.28 2.88
CA SER A 240 10.48 6.38 3.99
C SER A 240 10.47 7.74 4.72
N GLU A 241 9.72 8.72 4.19
CA GLU A 241 9.62 10.07 4.74
C GLU A 241 9.31 10.05 6.25
N ASN A 242 10.17 10.71 7.04
CA ASN A 242 10.09 10.80 8.51
C ASN A 242 10.08 9.45 9.27
N LEU A 243 10.47 8.35 8.63
CA LEU A 243 10.52 7.02 9.26
C LEU A 243 11.94 6.49 9.44
N LEU A 244 12.91 6.92 8.64
CA LEU A 244 14.31 6.48 8.77
C LEU A 244 15.02 7.13 9.95
N ALA A 245 15.99 6.41 10.53
CA ALA A 245 16.84 6.93 11.59
C ALA A 245 17.81 8.01 11.07
N ASP A 246 18.26 7.88 9.81
CA ASP A 246 19.03 8.89 9.09
C ASP A 246 18.21 9.36 7.88
N PRO A 247 17.65 10.59 7.90
CA PRO A 247 16.86 11.11 6.79
C PRO A 247 17.64 11.20 5.46
N SER A 248 18.97 11.25 5.49
CA SER A 248 19.79 11.34 4.27
C SER A 248 19.81 10.04 3.44
N GLU A 249 19.41 8.91 4.04
CA GLU A 249 19.27 7.62 3.36
C GLU A 249 17.96 7.50 2.56
N SER A 250 17.03 8.44 2.75
CA SER A 250 15.78 8.50 2.00
C SER A 250 16.05 8.65 0.49
N GLY A 251 15.34 7.87 -0.32
CA GLY A 251 15.51 7.83 -1.78
C GLY A 251 16.87 7.38 -2.29
N ARG A 252 17.71 6.70 -1.49
CA ARG A 252 19.07 6.29 -1.89
C ARG A 252 19.36 4.83 -1.60
N LEU A 253 20.16 4.21 -2.46
CA LEU A 253 20.71 2.88 -2.21
C LEU A 253 21.58 2.88 -0.96
N ARG A 254 21.45 1.84 -0.14
CA ARG A 254 22.21 1.72 1.10
C ARG A 254 23.72 1.61 0.83
N GLN A 255 24.50 2.23 1.72
CA GLN A 255 25.97 2.17 1.72
C GLN A 255 26.53 1.30 2.84
N ARG A 256 25.65 0.59 3.55
CA ARG A 256 25.97 -0.29 4.68
C ARG A 256 25.26 -1.62 4.57
N ILE A 257 25.75 -2.59 5.34
CA ILE A 257 25.11 -3.90 5.48
C ILE A 257 23.82 -3.73 6.28
N VAL A 258 22.79 -4.49 5.89
CA VAL A 258 21.52 -4.60 6.62
C VAL A 258 21.28 -6.07 6.96
N GLU A 259 20.58 -6.29 8.07
CA GLU A 259 20.12 -7.61 8.48
C GLU A 259 18.60 -7.64 8.39
N VAL A 260 18.04 -8.81 8.11
CA VAL A 260 16.59 -9.02 8.13
C VAL A 260 16.29 -9.90 9.34
N SER A 261 15.53 -9.38 10.30
CA SER A 261 15.15 -10.12 11.51
C SER A 261 14.21 -11.28 11.15
N GLY A 262 14.18 -12.33 11.97
CA GLY A 262 13.25 -13.47 11.80
C GLY A 262 13.61 -14.45 10.66
N THR A 263 14.77 -14.27 10.03
CA THR A 263 15.25 -15.14 8.95
C THR A 263 16.72 -15.52 9.13
N VAL A 264 17.09 -16.66 8.53
CA VAL A 264 18.50 -17.10 8.43
C VAL A 264 19.19 -16.55 7.16
N PHE A 265 18.52 -15.63 6.46
CA PHE A 265 19.01 -15.00 5.23
C PHE A 265 19.90 -13.77 5.51
N HIS A 266 21.03 -13.71 4.80
CA HIS A 266 21.95 -12.58 4.81
C HIS A 266 21.96 -11.87 3.45
N PRO A 267 21.44 -10.63 3.36
CA PRO A 267 21.43 -9.86 2.12
C PRO A 267 22.84 -9.52 1.60
N LEU A 268 22.90 -9.12 0.34
CA LEU A 268 24.16 -8.76 -0.33
C LEU A 268 24.86 -7.58 0.38
N GLY A 269 26.07 -7.77 0.90
CA GLY A 269 26.72 -6.75 1.75
C GLY A 269 27.37 -5.57 1.00
N MET A 270 27.90 -5.81 -0.21
CA MET A 270 28.76 -4.85 -0.91
C MET A 270 27.96 -3.80 -1.70
N PRO A 271 28.09 -2.48 -1.41
CA PRO A 271 27.27 -1.44 -2.06
C PRO A 271 27.35 -1.43 -3.60
N GLN A 272 28.55 -1.62 -4.17
CA GLN A 272 28.74 -1.65 -5.63
C GLN A 272 28.00 -2.83 -6.28
N GLN A 273 27.93 -3.97 -5.58
CA GLN A 273 27.19 -5.13 -6.07
C GLN A 273 25.67 -4.93 -5.91
N VAL A 274 25.24 -4.28 -4.82
CA VAL A 274 23.83 -3.90 -4.63
C VAL A 274 23.37 -2.98 -5.75
N GLU A 275 24.17 -1.97 -6.09
CA GLU A 275 23.87 -1.05 -7.20
C GLU A 275 23.81 -1.77 -8.56
N ALA A 276 24.77 -2.66 -8.84
CA ALA A 276 24.77 -3.45 -10.07
C ALA A 276 23.55 -4.38 -10.17
N CYS A 277 23.22 -5.10 -9.09
CA CYS A 277 22.05 -5.99 -9.05
C CYS A 277 20.75 -5.18 -9.11
N PHE A 278 20.68 -4.01 -8.47
CA PHE A 278 19.50 -3.15 -8.52
C PHE A 278 19.20 -2.70 -9.95
N ARG A 279 20.21 -2.22 -10.69
CA ARG A 279 20.05 -1.90 -12.12
C ARG A 279 19.61 -3.12 -12.92
N MET A 280 20.24 -4.27 -12.70
CA MET A 280 19.87 -5.52 -13.39
C MET A 280 18.42 -5.96 -13.11
N VAL A 281 17.94 -5.80 -11.88
CA VAL A 281 16.53 -6.06 -11.53
C VAL A 281 15.61 -5.16 -12.33
N LEU A 282 15.90 -3.85 -12.38
CA LEU A 282 15.07 -2.89 -13.11
C LEU A 282 15.09 -3.14 -14.63
N ASP A 283 16.27 -3.41 -15.20
CA ASP A 283 16.42 -3.70 -16.64
C ASP A 283 15.66 -4.98 -17.03
N LYS A 284 15.76 -6.05 -16.23
CA LYS A 284 15.00 -7.28 -16.44
C LYS A 284 13.51 -7.05 -16.28
N ALA A 285 13.09 -6.31 -15.26
CA ALA A 285 11.69 -5.97 -15.07
C ALA A 285 11.14 -5.19 -16.27
N GLN A 286 11.85 -4.17 -16.75
CA GLN A 286 11.45 -3.40 -17.92
C GLN A 286 11.30 -4.26 -19.19
N ALA A 287 12.13 -5.29 -19.35
CA ALA A 287 12.12 -6.18 -20.51
C ALA A 287 11.02 -7.26 -20.48
N ILE A 288 10.39 -7.54 -19.32
CA ILE A 288 9.28 -8.49 -19.22
C ILE A 288 8.03 -7.89 -19.88
N GLU A 289 7.41 -8.63 -20.80
CA GLU A 289 6.23 -8.16 -21.55
C GLU A 289 4.91 -8.31 -20.78
N ASP A 290 4.77 -9.41 -20.04
CA ASP A 290 3.54 -9.72 -19.32
C ASP A 290 3.45 -8.92 -18.01
N PRO A 291 2.42 -8.09 -17.80
CA PRO A 291 2.35 -7.18 -16.65
C PRO A 291 2.26 -7.91 -15.31
N PHE A 292 1.71 -9.13 -15.26
CA PHE A 292 1.64 -9.92 -14.03
C PHE A 292 2.98 -10.55 -13.69
N GLU A 293 3.68 -11.08 -14.69
CA GLU A 293 5.05 -11.56 -14.51
C GLU A 293 5.96 -10.40 -14.06
N GLN A 294 5.78 -9.22 -14.66
CA GLN A 294 6.51 -8.00 -14.33
C GLN A 294 6.28 -7.55 -12.88
N ALA A 295 5.01 -7.54 -12.45
CA ALA A 295 4.61 -7.24 -11.08
C ALA A 295 5.22 -8.24 -10.07
N PHE A 296 5.09 -9.53 -10.37
CA PHE A 296 5.57 -10.59 -9.48
C PHE A 296 7.10 -10.61 -9.38
N PHE A 297 7.80 -10.40 -10.51
CA PHE A 297 9.26 -10.32 -10.55
C PHE A 297 9.80 -9.24 -9.59
N ILE A 298 9.19 -8.05 -9.57
CA ILE A 298 9.59 -6.97 -8.65
C ILE A 298 9.27 -7.30 -7.19
N MET A 299 8.13 -7.94 -6.95
CA MET A 299 7.75 -8.39 -5.61
C MET A 299 8.71 -9.47 -5.06
N VAL A 300 9.35 -10.26 -5.93
CA VAL A 300 10.39 -11.22 -5.58
C VAL A 300 11.74 -10.53 -5.36
N HIS A 301 12.24 -9.78 -6.34
CA HIS A 301 13.66 -9.40 -6.38
C HIS A 301 14.02 -8.16 -5.57
N ILE A 302 13.12 -7.18 -5.42
CA ILE A 302 13.42 -5.99 -4.62
C ILE A 302 13.59 -6.34 -3.12
N PRO A 303 12.68 -7.10 -2.49
CA PRO A 303 12.86 -7.53 -1.11
C PRO A 303 14.02 -8.51 -0.95
N TYR A 304 14.30 -9.36 -1.94
CA TYR A 304 15.43 -10.29 -1.88
C TYR A 304 16.79 -9.56 -1.91
N LEU A 305 16.91 -8.53 -2.74
CA LEU A 305 18.13 -7.71 -2.83
C LEU A 305 18.34 -6.79 -1.62
N GLN A 306 17.25 -6.30 -1.01
CA GLN A 306 17.26 -5.26 0.02
C GLN A 306 18.09 -4.03 -0.41
N PRO A 307 17.76 -3.33 -1.52
CA PRO A 307 18.58 -2.22 -2.03
C PRO A 307 18.62 -0.98 -1.12
N PHE A 308 17.61 -0.79 -0.27
CA PHE A 308 17.49 0.34 0.66
C PHE A 308 17.77 -0.08 2.11
N VAL A 309 18.03 0.89 2.98
CA VAL A 309 18.32 0.63 4.41
C VAL A 309 17.13 0.00 5.15
N ASP A 310 15.90 0.35 4.72
CA ASP A 310 14.63 -0.19 5.20
C ASP A 310 13.58 0.01 4.07
N VAL A 311 12.31 -0.35 4.29
CA VAL A 311 11.16 -0.03 3.41
C VAL A 311 11.14 -0.85 2.10
N ASN A 312 12.07 -1.80 1.91
CA ASN A 312 12.18 -2.62 0.69
C ASN A 312 10.89 -3.37 0.32
N LYS A 313 10.24 -3.99 1.31
CA LYS A 313 8.97 -4.72 1.14
C LYS A 313 7.84 -3.78 0.66
N ARG A 314 7.72 -2.60 1.26
CA ARG A 314 6.74 -1.56 0.86
C ARG A 314 7.01 -1.07 -0.57
N VAL A 315 8.27 -0.75 -0.90
CA VAL A 315 8.64 -0.34 -2.27
C VAL A 315 8.27 -1.42 -3.27
N SER A 316 8.49 -2.70 -2.95
CA SER A 316 8.16 -3.81 -3.85
C SER A 316 6.66 -3.95 -4.11
N ARG A 317 5.80 -3.79 -3.08
CA ARG A 317 4.34 -3.88 -3.22
C ARG A 317 3.76 -2.75 -4.07
N LEU A 318 4.33 -1.56 -3.97
CA LEU A 318 3.95 -0.41 -4.79
C LEU A 318 4.52 -0.53 -6.20
N GLY A 319 5.77 -0.96 -6.33
CA GLY A 319 6.40 -1.24 -7.63
C GLY A 319 5.67 -2.32 -8.43
N ALA A 320 5.11 -3.34 -7.76
CA ALA A 320 4.29 -4.37 -8.38
C ALA A 320 2.98 -3.83 -8.98
N ASN A 321 2.52 -2.65 -8.57
CA ASN A 321 1.33 -2.01 -9.15
C ASN A 321 1.62 -1.17 -10.41
N ILE A 322 2.88 -0.79 -10.67
CA ILE A 322 3.26 -0.01 -11.87
C ILE A 322 2.69 -0.62 -13.17
N PRO A 323 2.93 -1.90 -13.50
CA PRO A 323 2.51 -2.44 -14.79
C PRO A 323 1.00 -2.65 -14.84
N LEU A 324 0.35 -2.87 -13.68
CA LEU A 324 -1.10 -3.01 -13.59
C LEU A 324 -1.79 -1.66 -13.87
N ILE A 325 -1.31 -0.58 -13.27
CA ILE A 325 -1.82 0.78 -13.48
C ILE A 325 -1.59 1.22 -14.93
N GLN A 326 -0.39 0.99 -15.48
CA GLN A 326 -0.05 1.36 -16.85
C GLN A 326 -0.91 0.66 -17.90
N ARG A 327 -1.27 -0.59 -17.65
CA ARG A 327 -2.09 -1.40 -18.56
C ARG A 327 -3.59 -1.36 -18.26
N ASN A 328 -4.04 -0.45 -17.38
CA ASN A 328 -5.45 -0.36 -16.94
C ASN A 328 -6.02 -1.70 -16.43
N LEU A 329 -5.16 -2.50 -15.80
CA LEU A 329 -5.56 -3.71 -15.10
C LEU A 329 -5.96 -3.38 -13.68
N CYS A 330 -6.67 -4.30 -13.03
CA CYS A 330 -7.00 -4.15 -11.63
C CYS A 330 -5.73 -4.00 -10.79
N PRO A 331 -5.61 -2.96 -9.92
CA PRO A 331 -4.48 -2.83 -9.03
C PRO A 331 -4.56 -3.87 -7.90
N LEU A 332 -3.39 -4.24 -7.40
CA LEU A 332 -3.20 -5.15 -6.27
C LEU A 332 -3.22 -4.36 -4.96
N SER A 333 -4.24 -4.58 -4.12
CA SER A 333 -4.42 -3.85 -2.87
C SER A 333 -3.90 -4.58 -1.63
N PHE A 334 -3.60 -5.87 -1.74
CA PHE A 334 -3.24 -6.76 -0.61
C PHE A 334 -4.31 -6.84 0.50
N ILE A 335 -5.54 -6.38 0.21
CA ILE A 335 -6.65 -6.51 1.14
C ILE A 335 -6.87 -7.99 1.50
N ASP A 336 -7.20 -8.24 2.77
CA ASP A 336 -7.49 -9.56 3.33
C ASP A 336 -6.28 -10.53 3.35
N VAL A 337 -5.10 -10.14 2.85
CA VAL A 337 -3.89 -10.97 2.89
C VAL A 337 -3.43 -11.18 4.33
N PRO A 338 -3.31 -12.43 4.80
CA PRO A 338 -2.77 -12.71 6.13
C PRO A 338 -1.29 -12.31 6.19
N GLU A 339 -0.90 -11.54 7.22
CA GLU A 339 0.50 -11.11 7.43
C GLU A 339 1.45 -12.30 7.47
N ARG A 340 1.09 -13.32 8.26
CA ARG A 340 1.87 -14.55 8.38
C ARG A 340 2.15 -15.21 7.03
N ALA A 341 1.15 -15.31 6.17
CA ALA A 341 1.31 -15.98 4.89
C ALA A 341 2.19 -15.17 3.92
N TYR A 342 2.09 -13.84 3.95
CA TYR A 342 3.00 -12.97 3.18
C TYR A 342 4.46 -13.10 3.67
N VAL A 343 4.66 -13.14 4.99
CA VAL A 343 5.97 -13.35 5.60
C VAL A 343 6.53 -14.72 5.23
N GLU A 344 5.76 -15.79 5.39
CA GLU A 344 6.14 -17.16 5.03
C GLU A 344 6.50 -17.27 3.54
N GLY A 345 5.72 -16.66 2.64
CA GLY A 345 6.03 -16.59 1.22
C GLY A 345 7.34 -15.85 0.92
N THR A 346 7.57 -14.73 1.59
CA THR A 346 8.81 -13.94 1.45
C THR A 346 10.03 -14.73 1.96
N LEU A 347 9.90 -15.45 3.07
CA LEU A 347 10.94 -16.32 3.62
C LEU A 347 11.31 -17.45 2.64
N GLY A 348 10.34 -17.98 1.90
CA GLY A 348 10.60 -18.96 0.84
C GLY A 348 11.56 -18.45 -0.23
N VAL A 349 11.43 -17.19 -0.62
CA VAL A 349 12.36 -16.55 -1.55
C VAL A 349 13.72 -16.33 -0.89
N TYR A 350 13.73 -15.77 0.32
CA TYR A 350 14.97 -15.41 1.02
C TYR A 350 15.84 -16.62 1.31
N GLU A 351 15.23 -17.71 1.80
CA GLU A 351 15.97 -18.83 2.36
C GLU A 351 16.15 -19.99 1.38
N LEU A 352 15.27 -20.12 0.39
CA LEU A 352 15.27 -21.24 -0.54
C LEU A 352 15.38 -20.82 -2.01
N THR A 353 15.32 -19.53 -2.34
CA THR A 353 15.16 -19.05 -3.72
C THR A 353 13.98 -19.70 -4.46
N LYS A 354 12.95 -20.12 -3.70
CA LYS A 354 11.71 -20.70 -4.23
C LYS A 354 10.59 -19.67 -4.16
N VAL A 355 9.95 -19.42 -5.29
CA VAL A 355 8.91 -18.39 -5.43
C VAL A 355 7.49 -18.91 -5.21
N ASP A 356 7.31 -20.23 -5.12
CA ASP A 356 6.01 -20.89 -5.21
C ASP A 356 5.01 -20.44 -4.14
N LEU A 357 5.44 -20.35 -2.88
CA LEU A 357 4.55 -19.89 -1.81
C LEU A 357 4.20 -18.41 -1.95
N LEU A 358 5.16 -17.57 -2.35
CA LEU A 358 4.89 -16.15 -2.61
C LEU A 358 3.98 -15.97 -3.84
N ARG A 359 4.08 -16.85 -4.84
CA ARG A 359 3.17 -16.89 -6.00
C ARG A 359 1.76 -17.20 -5.56
N ASP A 360 1.57 -18.18 -4.68
CA ASP A 360 0.24 -18.52 -4.16
C ASP A 360 -0.38 -17.33 -3.41
N VAL A 361 0.41 -16.62 -2.58
CA VAL A 361 -0.02 -15.37 -1.94
C VAL A 361 -0.39 -14.31 -2.97
N PHE A 362 0.44 -14.11 -4.00
CA PHE A 362 0.23 -13.11 -5.04
C PHE A 362 -1.07 -13.33 -5.82
N VAL A 363 -1.29 -14.57 -6.28
CA VAL A 363 -2.50 -14.95 -7.03
C VAL A 363 -3.74 -14.72 -6.19
N TRP A 364 -3.73 -15.22 -4.94
CA TRP A 364 -4.85 -15.05 -4.04
C TRP A 364 -5.12 -13.58 -3.70
N ALA A 365 -4.08 -12.79 -3.44
CA ALA A 365 -4.20 -11.36 -3.19
C ALA A 365 -4.80 -10.61 -4.39
N TYR A 366 -4.44 -11.02 -5.61
CA TYR A 366 -4.95 -10.44 -6.84
C TYR A 366 -6.43 -10.78 -7.06
N GLU A 367 -6.83 -12.03 -6.85
CA GLU A 367 -8.22 -12.46 -6.91
C GLU A 367 -9.10 -11.66 -5.94
N ARG A 368 -8.63 -11.49 -4.70
CA ARG A 368 -9.32 -10.66 -3.69
C ARG A 368 -9.43 -9.20 -4.11
N SER A 369 -8.35 -8.63 -4.66
CA SER A 369 -8.37 -7.26 -5.18
C SER A 369 -9.41 -7.11 -6.30
N CYS A 370 -9.46 -8.04 -7.26
CA CYS A 370 -10.43 -8.01 -8.36
C CYS A 370 -11.87 -8.12 -7.85
N GLN A 371 -12.17 -9.09 -6.99
CA GLN A 371 -13.51 -9.27 -6.40
C GLN A 371 -13.98 -7.98 -5.70
N ARG A 372 -13.08 -7.33 -4.97
CA ARG A 372 -13.36 -6.09 -4.24
C ARG A 372 -13.73 -4.94 -5.18
N TYR A 373 -12.94 -4.70 -6.22
CA TYR A 373 -13.12 -3.55 -7.09
C TYR A 373 -14.19 -3.76 -8.17
N MET A 374 -14.45 -5.01 -8.57
CA MET A 374 -15.58 -5.33 -9.46
C MET A 374 -16.93 -5.02 -8.80
N ALA A 375 -17.14 -5.41 -7.54
CA ALA A 375 -18.38 -5.14 -6.80
C ALA A 375 -18.68 -3.63 -6.65
N ILE A 376 -17.63 -2.81 -6.63
CA ILE A 376 -17.74 -1.35 -6.51
C ILE A 376 -18.21 -0.72 -7.82
N ARG A 377 -17.76 -1.23 -8.98
CA ARG A 377 -18.22 -0.73 -10.28
C ARG A 377 -19.71 -0.95 -10.51
N GLU A 378 -20.27 -2.03 -9.99
CA GLU A 378 -21.72 -2.28 -10.08
C GLU A 378 -22.54 -1.26 -9.26
N THR A 379 -21.90 -0.58 -8.29
CA THR A 379 -22.54 0.40 -7.41
C THR A 379 -22.23 1.86 -7.75
N ILE A 380 -21.11 2.16 -8.42
CA ILE A 380 -20.77 3.50 -8.89
C ILE A 380 -21.30 3.68 -10.32
N ALA A 381 -22.57 4.07 -10.46
CA ALA A 381 -23.04 4.69 -11.69
C ALA A 381 -22.49 6.13 -11.74
N ASP A 382 -21.53 6.39 -12.62
CA ASP A 382 -21.05 7.75 -12.86
C ASP A 382 -22.25 8.66 -13.22
N PRO A 383 -22.36 9.86 -12.62
CA PRO A 383 -23.42 10.79 -13.00
C PRO A 383 -23.25 11.17 -14.47
N ASP A 384 -24.23 10.81 -15.32
CA ASP A 384 -24.21 11.10 -16.75
C ASP A 384 -23.80 12.57 -17.00
N PRO A 385 -22.69 12.84 -17.75
CA PRO A 385 -22.18 14.18 -17.99
C PRO A 385 -23.23 15.14 -18.58
N MET A 386 -24.18 14.63 -19.38
CA MET A 386 -25.30 15.41 -19.91
C MET A 386 -26.29 15.81 -18.82
N ARG A 387 -26.54 14.92 -17.83
CA ARG A 387 -27.35 15.26 -16.66
C ARG A 387 -26.70 16.33 -15.80
N LEU A 388 -25.36 16.34 -15.72
CA LEU A 388 -24.64 17.36 -14.98
C LEU A 388 -24.71 18.73 -15.68
N ARG A 389 -24.45 18.75 -17.00
CA ARG A 389 -24.45 19.97 -17.82
C ARG A 389 -25.84 20.60 -17.97
N TYR A 390 -26.86 19.78 -18.20
CA TYR A 390 -28.22 20.21 -18.53
C TYR A 390 -29.24 19.92 -17.42
N ARG A 391 -28.77 19.87 -16.16
CA ARG A 391 -29.62 19.59 -14.98
C ARG A 391 -30.87 20.47 -14.91
N GLU A 392 -30.70 21.77 -15.06
CA GLU A 392 -31.81 22.74 -14.99
C GLU A 392 -32.77 22.59 -16.18
N VAL A 393 -32.26 22.21 -17.35
CA VAL A 393 -33.09 21.95 -18.54
C VAL A 393 -33.94 20.69 -18.32
N LEU A 394 -33.34 19.60 -17.83
CA LEU A 394 -34.08 18.38 -17.51
C LEU A 394 -35.16 18.64 -16.45
N ILE A 395 -34.84 19.46 -15.42
CA ILE A 395 -35.83 19.89 -14.42
C ILE A 395 -36.99 20.65 -15.08
N ALA A 396 -36.68 21.61 -15.96
CA ALA A 396 -37.68 22.42 -16.63
C ALA A 396 -38.58 21.59 -17.56
N VAL A 397 -37.99 20.72 -18.40
CA VAL A 397 -38.72 19.88 -19.35
C VAL A 397 -39.68 18.93 -18.63
N VAL A 398 -39.20 18.20 -17.61
CA VAL A 398 -40.05 17.29 -16.83
C VAL A 398 -41.17 18.08 -16.12
N ALA A 399 -40.85 19.24 -15.55
CA ALA A 399 -41.84 20.07 -14.89
C ALA A 399 -42.91 20.61 -15.86
N GLU A 400 -42.52 20.98 -17.08
CA GLU A 400 -43.40 21.48 -18.13
C GLU A 400 -44.41 20.39 -18.56
N ILE A 401 -43.92 19.18 -18.84
CA ILE A 401 -44.79 18.05 -19.22
C ILE A 401 -45.82 17.75 -18.13
N VAL A 402 -45.38 17.69 -16.86
CA VAL A 402 -46.26 17.36 -15.73
C VAL A 402 -47.27 18.48 -15.46
N LYS A 403 -46.82 19.74 -15.38
CA LYS A 403 -47.71 20.90 -15.13
C LYS A 403 -48.66 21.15 -16.30
N GLY A 404 -48.19 20.92 -17.52
CA GLY A 404 -48.99 21.02 -18.75
C GLY A 404 -49.97 19.86 -18.95
N ARG A 405 -49.95 18.84 -18.07
CA ARG A 405 -50.78 17.62 -18.17
C ARG A 405 -50.64 16.93 -19.53
N GLN A 406 -49.43 16.90 -20.07
CA GLN A 406 -49.15 16.28 -21.37
C GLN A 406 -48.76 14.81 -21.20
N SER A 407 -49.12 13.95 -22.17
CA SER A 407 -48.62 12.57 -22.17
C SER A 407 -47.10 12.55 -22.41
N PRO A 408 -46.32 11.68 -21.72
CA PRO A 408 -44.86 11.61 -21.85
C PRO A 408 -44.42 10.96 -23.18
N GLY A 409 -44.76 11.60 -24.29
CA GLY A 409 -44.36 11.20 -25.64
C GLY A 409 -43.15 11.98 -26.15
N GLU A 410 -42.38 11.37 -27.04
CA GLU A 410 -41.17 11.97 -27.61
C GLU A 410 -41.43 13.34 -28.25
N ALA A 411 -42.53 13.49 -28.98
CA ALA A 411 -42.89 14.77 -29.62
C ALA A 411 -43.10 15.91 -28.61
N ALA A 412 -43.73 15.63 -27.48
CA ALA A 412 -44.00 16.61 -26.43
C ALA A 412 -42.71 17.01 -25.71
N VAL A 413 -41.90 16.02 -25.32
CA VAL A 413 -40.60 16.25 -24.66
C VAL A 413 -39.63 17.00 -25.59
N ARG A 414 -39.61 16.64 -26.88
CA ARG A 414 -38.80 17.33 -27.88
C ARG A 414 -39.22 18.77 -28.08
N ALA A 415 -40.52 19.05 -28.11
CA ALA A 415 -41.03 20.43 -28.20
C ALA A 415 -40.62 21.27 -26.99
N ALA A 416 -40.70 20.70 -25.78
CA ALA A 416 -40.28 21.38 -24.54
C ALA A 416 -38.75 21.61 -24.48
N ALA A 417 -37.96 20.68 -25.03
CA ALA A 417 -36.49 20.78 -25.01
C ALA A 417 -35.91 21.62 -26.17
N ALA A 418 -36.60 21.76 -27.30
CA ALA A 418 -36.06 22.31 -28.56
C ALA A 418 -35.44 23.71 -28.44
N ASN A 419 -35.95 24.56 -27.55
CA ASN A 419 -35.46 25.93 -27.33
C ASN A 419 -34.49 26.06 -26.15
N LEU A 420 -34.24 24.97 -25.42
CA LEU A 420 -33.45 24.96 -24.18
C LEU A 420 -32.04 24.37 -24.38
N VAL A 421 -31.82 23.61 -25.45
CA VAL A 421 -30.53 23.00 -25.78
C VAL A 421 -30.16 23.16 -27.25
N PRO A 422 -28.86 23.13 -27.59
CA PRO A 422 -28.41 23.09 -28.98
C PRO A 422 -28.96 21.86 -29.74
N PRO A 423 -29.18 21.93 -31.07
CA PRO A 423 -29.71 20.81 -31.85
C PRO A 423 -28.90 19.52 -31.73
N VAL A 424 -27.57 19.63 -31.55
CA VAL A 424 -26.66 18.48 -31.40
C VAL A 424 -26.90 17.69 -30.10
N ASP A 425 -27.42 18.34 -29.06
CA ASP A 425 -27.66 17.72 -27.75
C ASP A 425 -29.13 17.32 -27.55
N LEU A 426 -30.03 17.73 -28.47
CA LEU A 426 -31.49 17.61 -28.31
C LEU A 426 -31.96 16.16 -28.16
N ASP A 427 -31.51 15.25 -29.03
CA ASP A 427 -31.94 13.85 -29.01
C ASP A 427 -31.60 13.18 -27.67
N ARG A 428 -30.39 13.45 -27.15
CA ARG A 428 -29.93 12.89 -25.88
C ARG A 428 -30.72 13.45 -24.69
N ILE A 429 -31.08 14.73 -24.71
CA ILE A 429 -31.90 15.34 -23.66
C ILE A 429 -33.32 14.81 -23.68
N VAL A 430 -33.89 14.57 -24.87
CA VAL A 430 -35.22 13.96 -25.01
C VAL A 430 -35.24 12.55 -24.42
N GLU A 431 -34.24 11.73 -24.71
CA GLU A 431 -34.09 10.38 -24.15
C GLU A 431 -34.03 10.41 -22.60
N LEU A 432 -33.18 11.28 -22.05
CA LEU A 432 -33.02 11.42 -20.60
C LEU A 432 -34.28 11.94 -19.90
N ALA A 433 -34.99 12.90 -20.50
CA ALA A 433 -36.23 13.44 -19.95
C ALA A 433 -37.39 12.43 -20.02
N LEU A 434 -37.45 11.61 -21.07
CA LEU A 434 -38.42 10.50 -21.17
C LEU A 434 -38.18 9.45 -20.11
N ALA A 435 -36.92 9.09 -19.85
CA ALA A 435 -36.56 8.19 -18.75
C ALA A 435 -36.98 8.79 -17.39
N ASP A 436 -36.67 10.08 -17.16
CA ASP A 436 -37.05 10.78 -15.93
C ASP A 436 -38.57 10.85 -15.73
N LEU A 437 -39.36 11.06 -16.78
CA LEU A 437 -40.82 11.04 -16.72
C LEU A 437 -41.38 9.64 -16.46
N ARG A 438 -40.73 8.59 -17.00
CA ARG A 438 -41.12 7.20 -16.75
C ARG A 438 -40.88 6.80 -15.30
N ASP A 439 -39.75 7.22 -14.75
CA ASP A 439 -39.34 6.91 -13.38
C ASP A 439 -39.87 7.92 -12.35
N LEU A 440 -40.70 8.89 -12.76
CA LEU A 440 -41.26 9.89 -11.85
C LEU A 440 -42.27 9.24 -10.89
N HIS A 441 -42.09 9.41 -9.59
CA HIS A 441 -42.99 8.89 -8.56
C HIS A 441 -43.04 9.81 -7.33
N GLU A 442 -43.98 9.59 -6.40
CA GLU A 442 -44.21 10.49 -5.25
C GLU A 442 -42.94 10.77 -4.41
N GLY A 443 -41.96 9.86 -4.44
CA GLY A 443 -40.70 9.97 -3.70
C GLY A 443 -39.61 10.81 -4.39
N ASN A 444 -39.75 11.15 -5.68
CA ASN A 444 -38.74 11.90 -6.42
C ASN A 444 -39.27 13.18 -7.12
N VAL A 445 -40.58 13.45 -7.08
CA VAL A 445 -41.22 14.61 -7.75
C VAL A 445 -40.64 15.96 -7.34
N SER A 446 -40.21 16.13 -6.09
CA SER A 446 -39.64 17.39 -5.61
C SER A 446 -38.32 17.76 -6.30
N ARG A 447 -37.58 16.77 -6.83
CA ARG A 447 -36.37 17.00 -7.63
C ARG A 447 -36.64 17.90 -8.84
N TYR A 448 -37.83 17.78 -9.41
CA TYR A 448 -38.28 18.52 -10.60
C TYR A 448 -39.08 19.78 -10.23
N ARG A 449 -39.01 20.23 -8.96
CA ARG A 449 -39.76 21.39 -8.46
C ARG A 449 -41.28 21.27 -8.66
N LEU A 450 -41.78 20.04 -8.57
CA LEU A 450 -43.19 19.69 -8.66
C LEU A 450 -43.79 19.47 -7.26
N ARG A 451 -45.06 19.86 -7.10
CA ARG A 451 -45.87 19.53 -5.93
C ARG A 451 -46.50 18.15 -6.10
N LEU A 452 -46.76 17.47 -4.99
CA LEU A 452 -47.42 16.16 -4.99
C LEU A 452 -48.79 16.19 -5.71
N SER A 453 -49.54 17.28 -5.56
CA SER A 453 -50.83 17.47 -6.25
C SER A 453 -50.69 17.58 -7.77
N GLU A 454 -49.62 18.22 -8.27
CA GLU A 454 -49.34 18.34 -9.70
C GLU A 454 -49.02 16.97 -10.31
N TYR A 455 -48.18 16.18 -9.63
CA TYR A 455 -47.86 14.81 -10.04
C TYR A 455 -49.10 13.91 -10.04
N ARG A 456 -49.90 13.88 -8.96
CA ARG A 456 -51.11 13.02 -8.89
C ARG A 456 -52.12 13.32 -9.99
N ASN A 457 -52.24 14.59 -10.39
CA ASN A 457 -53.12 15.00 -11.48
C ASN A 457 -52.63 14.58 -12.88
N TRP A 458 -51.33 14.28 -13.00
CA TRP A 458 -50.66 13.85 -14.23
C TRP A 458 -50.43 12.34 -14.29
N GLN A 459 -50.23 11.67 -13.15
CA GLN A 459 -49.92 10.24 -13.03
C GLN A 459 -50.78 9.29 -13.89
N PRO A 460 -52.10 9.50 -14.10
CA PRO A 460 -52.88 8.65 -15.01
C PRO A 460 -52.36 8.65 -16.45
N LEU A 461 -51.76 9.76 -16.91
CA LEU A 461 -51.19 9.92 -18.25
C LEU A 461 -49.83 9.25 -18.40
N GLN A 462 -49.11 9.04 -17.29
CA GLN A 462 -47.86 8.31 -17.24
C GLN A 462 -48.08 6.82 -17.54
N GLN A 463 -49.14 6.25 -16.97
CA GLN A 463 -49.48 4.83 -17.12
C GLN A 463 -50.09 4.51 -18.50
N ALA A 464 -50.76 5.46 -19.14
CA ALA A 464 -51.36 5.30 -20.46
C ALA A 464 -50.33 5.22 -21.62
N GLY A 465 -49.05 5.53 -21.36
CA GLY A 465 -47.96 5.51 -22.35
C GLY A 465 -47.00 4.32 -22.27
N THR A 466 -47.30 3.32 -21.45
CA THR A 466 -46.50 2.09 -21.35
C THR A 466 -47.20 1.01 -22.19
N PRO A 467 -46.58 0.46 -23.26
CA PRO A 467 -47.18 -0.65 -24.01
C PRO A 467 -47.37 -1.91 -23.16
#